data_AF-A0A965QMT9-F1
#
_entry.id   AF-A0A965QMT9-F1
#
_cell.length_a   1.000
_cell.length_b   1.000
_cell.length_c   1.000
_cell.angle_alpha   90.00
_cell.angle_beta   90.00
_cell.angle_gamma   90.00
#
_symmetry.space_group_name_H-M   'P 1'
#
loop_
_entity.id
_entity.type
_entity.pdbx_description
1 polymer ?
#
loop_
_entity_poly.entity_id
_entity_poly.type
_entity_poly.pdbx_seq_one_letter_code
_entity_poly.pdbx_strand_id
1 'polypeptide(L)'
;AELPLSQPELFEGTVDKSASVVQYCKAIDLTLETDFGQKILFPKMEQQLHVFQNILHQAELDNDSPNANLVIRHFRAEHVFDPHSFPLSKMSMVARSILNGRILRERTQVIDGLKAWAVLLLMFSGHERLWGAAVAKKDPLIFPTLAHKLASLQDLRNPAAHRQTMMALAPLSEIRKEVFNVFALIKKALE
;
A
#
# COMPACT_ATOMS: atom_id res chain seq x y z
N ALA A 1 6.62 -10.34 18.98
CA ALA A 1 7.21 -9.02 18.67
C ALA A 1 7.26 -8.05 19.86
N GLU A 2 6.43 -8.19 20.92
CA GLU A 2 6.33 -7.15 21.96
C GLU A 2 7.30 -7.30 23.15
N LEU A 3 7.90 -8.48 23.37
CA LEU A 3 8.83 -8.72 24.48
C LEU A 3 9.97 -7.69 24.56
N PRO A 4 10.60 -7.27 23.45
CA PRO A 4 11.61 -6.20 23.48
C PRO A 4 11.10 -4.81 23.86
N LEU A 5 9.81 -4.53 23.67
CA LEU A 5 9.20 -3.26 24.04
C LEU A 5 8.68 -3.28 25.48
N SER A 6 8.22 -4.44 25.96
CA SER A 6 7.71 -4.62 27.33
C SER A 6 8.80 -4.84 28.37
N GLN A 7 9.94 -5.41 27.97
CA GLN A 7 11.09 -5.72 28.83
C GLN A 7 12.40 -5.26 28.16
N PRO A 8 12.58 -3.95 27.92
CA PRO A 8 13.73 -3.39 27.21
C PRO A 8 15.08 -3.72 27.85
N GLU A 9 15.10 -3.93 29.17
CA GLU A 9 16.28 -4.30 29.97
C GLU A 9 16.92 -5.63 29.57
N LEU A 10 16.15 -6.56 28.99
CA LEU A 10 16.65 -7.87 28.55
C LEU A 10 17.43 -7.81 27.23
N PHE A 11 17.41 -6.67 26.54
CA PHE A 11 17.93 -6.52 25.18
C PHE A 11 19.02 -5.45 25.08
N GLU A 12 19.52 -4.90 26.19
CA GLU A 12 20.58 -3.87 26.22
C GLU A 12 20.31 -2.69 25.26
N GLY A 13 19.03 -2.35 25.04
CA GLY A 13 18.61 -1.28 24.14
C GLY A 13 18.68 -1.58 22.64
N THR A 14 19.07 -2.80 22.23
CA THR A 14 19.14 -3.21 20.82
C THR A 14 18.48 -4.56 20.55
N VAL A 15 17.81 -4.70 19.41
CA VAL A 15 17.08 -5.92 19.05
C VAL A 15 17.35 -6.27 17.59
N ASP A 16 17.35 -7.57 17.28
CA ASP A 16 17.34 -8.02 15.89
C ASP A 16 16.16 -7.38 15.14
N LYS A 17 16.49 -6.55 14.15
CA LYS A 17 15.56 -5.76 13.32
C LYS A 17 14.54 -6.62 12.60
N SER A 18 14.92 -7.84 12.28
CA SER A 18 14.33 -8.57 11.18
C SER A 18 12.99 -9.22 11.53
N ALA A 19 12.76 -9.62 12.78
CA ALA A 19 11.55 -10.35 13.11
C ALA A 19 10.33 -9.42 13.33
N SER A 20 10.46 -8.38 14.18
CA SER A 20 9.31 -7.56 14.60
C SER A 20 8.82 -6.62 13.50
N VAL A 21 9.71 -5.93 12.78
CA VAL A 21 9.32 -5.02 11.68
C VAL A 21 8.68 -5.79 10.53
N VAL A 22 9.24 -6.96 10.17
CA VAL A 22 8.67 -7.83 9.14
C VAL A 22 7.30 -8.36 9.56
N GLN A 23 7.13 -8.77 10.83
CA GLN A 23 5.84 -9.21 11.35
C GLN A 23 4.78 -8.11 11.30
N TYR A 24 5.11 -6.87 11.71
CA TYR A 24 4.17 -5.75 11.65
C TYR A 24 3.76 -5.41 10.22
N CYS A 25 4.73 -5.35 9.30
CA CYS A 25 4.43 -5.10 7.88
C CYS A 25 3.61 -6.24 7.29
N LYS A 26 3.90 -7.49 7.65
CA LYS A 26 3.13 -8.65 7.17
C LYS A 26 1.71 -8.66 7.72
N ALA A 27 1.48 -8.19 8.95
CA ALA A 27 0.14 -8.07 9.50
C ALA A 27 -0.71 -7.08 8.68
N ILE A 28 -0.16 -5.93 8.30
CA ILE A 28 -0.86 -4.97 7.43
C ILE A 28 -1.16 -5.58 6.06
N ASP A 29 -0.18 -6.24 5.46
CA ASP A 29 -0.32 -6.91 4.15
C ASP A 29 -1.45 -7.94 4.18
N LEU A 30 -1.49 -8.79 5.21
CA LEU A 30 -2.56 -9.77 5.41
C LEU A 30 -3.93 -9.11 5.61
N THR A 31 -4.02 -8.07 6.44
CA THR A 31 -5.28 -7.35 6.64
C THR A 31 -5.79 -6.72 5.34
N LEU A 32 -4.91 -6.09 4.55
CA LEU A 32 -5.28 -5.55 3.25
C LEU A 32 -5.73 -6.66 2.30
N GLU A 33 -5.07 -7.82 2.31
CA GLU A 33 -5.47 -8.95 1.50
C GLU A 33 -6.84 -9.51 1.89
N THR A 34 -7.06 -9.79 3.18
CA THR A 34 -8.27 -10.46 3.66
C THR A 34 -9.47 -9.52 3.74
N ASP A 35 -9.28 -8.29 4.24
CA ASP A 35 -10.40 -7.41 4.55
C ASP A 35 -10.75 -6.48 3.39
N PHE A 36 -9.75 -6.05 2.61
CA PHE A 36 -9.98 -5.19 1.46
C PHE A 36 -9.93 -5.97 0.14
N GLY A 37 -8.87 -6.74 -0.08
CA GLY A 37 -8.63 -7.52 -1.30
C GLY A 37 -9.78 -8.49 -1.59
N GLN A 38 -9.91 -9.50 -0.74
CA GLN A 38 -10.85 -10.60 -0.94
C GLN A 38 -12.31 -10.17 -0.81
N LYS A 39 -12.65 -9.29 0.13
CA LYS A 39 -14.04 -8.91 0.41
C LYS A 39 -14.56 -7.80 -0.51
N ILE A 40 -13.69 -6.94 -1.03
CA ILE A 40 -14.12 -5.70 -1.72
C ILE A 40 -13.47 -5.58 -3.10
N LEU A 41 -12.14 -5.50 -3.18
CA LEU A 41 -11.42 -5.16 -4.40
C LEU A 41 -11.58 -6.26 -5.47
N PHE A 42 -11.25 -7.51 -5.16
CA PHE A 42 -11.24 -8.58 -6.15
C PHE A 42 -12.62 -8.93 -6.70
N PRO A 43 -13.70 -9.02 -5.89
CA PRO A 43 -15.05 -9.22 -6.42
C PRO A 43 -15.46 -8.11 -7.41
N LYS A 44 -15.14 -6.84 -7.09
CA LYS A 44 -15.39 -5.72 -8.00
C LYS A 44 -14.53 -5.80 -9.27
N MET A 45 -13.27 -6.16 -9.13
CA MET A 45 -12.33 -6.27 -10.25
C MET A 45 -12.73 -7.40 -11.21
N GLU A 46 -13.29 -8.51 -10.70
CA GLU A 46 -13.88 -9.57 -11.53
C GLU A 46 -15.12 -9.09 -12.28
N GLN A 47 -16.03 -8.38 -11.61
CA GLN A 47 -17.29 -7.90 -12.20
C GLN A 47 -17.09 -6.74 -13.18
N GLN A 48 -16.08 -5.90 -12.95
CA GLN A 48 -15.92 -4.62 -13.61
C GLN A 48 -14.53 -4.43 -14.22
N LEU A 49 -13.80 -5.50 -14.57
CA LEU A 49 -12.42 -5.42 -15.06
C LEU A 49 -12.23 -4.35 -16.15
N HIS A 50 -13.16 -4.26 -17.11
CA HIS A 50 -13.12 -3.26 -18.19
C HIS A 50 -13.15 -1.81 -17.66
N VAL A 51 -13.84 -1.54 -16.55
CA VAL A 51 -13.84 -0.22 -15.91
C VAL A 51 -12.46 0.10 -15.35
N PHE A 52 -11.83 -0.87 -14.67
CA PHE A 52 -10.47 -0.74 -14.16
C PHE A 52 -9.49 -0.50 -15.31
N GLN A 53 -9.57 -1.28 -16.39
CA GLN A 53 -8.72 -1.12 -17.57
C GLN A 53 -8.87 0.26 -18.22
N ASN A 54 -10.10 0.75 -18.38
CA ASN A 54 -10.36 2.07 -18.95
C ASN A 54 -9.75 3.20 -18.11
N ILE A 55 -9.83 3.12 -16.78
CA ILE A 55 -9.18 4.09 -15.88
C ILE A 55 -7.67 4.10 -16.11
N LEU A 56 -7.04 2.92 -16.22
CA LEU A 56 -5.60 2.82 -16.42
C LEU A 56 -5.15 3.36 -17.78
N HIS A 57 -5.93 3.14 -18.85
CA HIS A 57 -5.69 3.73 -20.16
C HIS A 57 -5.84 5.26 -20.14
N GLN A 58 -6.84 5.79 -19.44
CA GLN A 58 -7.01 7.25 -19.30
C GLN A 58 -5.88 7.90 -18.49
N ALA A 59 -5.23 7.14 -17.61
CA ALA A 59 -4.05 7.57 -16.88
C ALA A 59 -2.74 7.35 -17.66
N GLU A 60 -2.80 6.83 -18.89
CA GLU A 60 -1.65 6.56 -19.75
C GLU A 60 -0.61 5.61 -19.12
N LEU A 61 -1.05 4.71 -18.22
CA LEU A 61 -0.16 3.77 -17.51
C LEU A 61 0.31 2.61 -18.39
N ASP A 62 -0.26 2.46 -19.59
CA ASP A 62 0.13 1.52 -20.64
C ASP A 62 1.28 2.02 -21.52
N ASN A 63 1.60 3.32 -21.47
CA ASN A 63 2.73 3.89 -22.20
C ASN A 63 4.08 3.34 -21.71
N ASP A 64 5.08 3.32 -22.59
CA ASP A 64 6.45 2.89 -22.25
C ASP A 64 7.14 3.83 -21.26
N SER A 65 6.74 5.10 -21.24
CA SER A 65 7.27 6.14 -20.35
C SER A 65 6.13 7.04 -19.86
N PRO A 66 5.31 6.57 -18.90
CA PRO A 66 4.18 7.33 -18.38
C PRO A 66 4.67 8.61 -17.68
N ASN A 67 3.90 9.70 -17.82
CA ASN A 67 4.24 10.96 -17.19
C ASN A 67 3.77 10.97 -15.72
N ALA A 68 4.72 10.96 -14.77
CA ALA A 68 4.42 10.97 -13.34
C ALA A 68 3.47 12.10 -12.92
N ASN A 69 3.64 13.33 -13.45
CA ASN A 69 2.77 14.46 -13.11
C ASN A 69 1.33 14.25 -13.57
N LEU A 70 1.15 13.66 -14.76
CA LEU A 70 -0.16 13.37 -15.31
C LEU A 70 -0.85 12.30 -14.46
N VAL A 71 -0.13 11.22 -14.14
CA VAL A 71 -0.64 10.11 -13.33
C VAL A 71 -1.02 10.57 -11.93
N ILE A 72 -0.17 11.37 -11.27
CA ILE A 72 -0.46 11.93 -9.93
C ILE A 72 -1.77 12.72 -9.95
N ARG A 73 -1.95 13.62 -10.93
CA ARG A 73 -3.16 14.42 -11.07
C ARG A 73 -4.39 13.56 -11.38
N HIS A 74 -4.24 12.54 -12.23
CA HIS A 74 -5.33 11.63 -12.58
C HIS A 74 -5.92 10.97 -11.34
N PHE A 75 -5.05 10.52 -10.42
CA PHE A 75 -5.43 9.86 -9.18
C PHE A 75 -5.53 10.80 -7.97
N ARG A 76 -5.59 12.12 -8.18
CA ARG A 76 -5.76 13.14 -7.12
C ARG A 76 -4.74 13.01 -5.98
N ALA A 77 -3.51 12.63 -6.31
CA ALA A 77 -2.45 12.33 -5.37
C ALA A 77 -1.45 13.50 -5.16
N GLU A 78 -1.68 14.65 -5.80
CA GLU A 78 -0.79 15.82 -5.79
C GLU A 78 -0.55 16.43 -4.41
N HIS A 79 -1.46 16.18 -3.46
CA HIS A 79 -1.32 16.66 -2.09
C HIS A 79 -0.36 15.81 -1.23
N VAL A 80 0.00 14.63 -1.71
CA VAL A 80 0.76 13.63 -0.94
C VAL A 80 2.05 13.21 -1.65
N PHE A 81 2.07 13.25 -2.98
CA PHE A 81 3.20 12.82 -3.78
C PHE A 81 3.71 13.91 -4.71
N ASP A 82 5.03 14.02 -4.78
CA ASP A 82 5.72 14.67 -5.88
C ASP A 82 6.15 13.62 -6.94
N PRO A 83 6.56 14.04 -8.16
CA PRO A 83 6.97 13.12 -9.21
C PRO A 83 8.15 12.20 -8.86
N HIS A 84 8.99 12.58 -7.90
CA HIS A 84 10.19 11.83 -7.52
C HIS A 84 9.90 10.75 -6.47
N SER A 85 8.93 11.01 -5.59
CA SER A 85 8.47 10.10 -4.54
C SER A 85 7.35 9.17 -5.01
N PHE A 86 6.71 9.48 -6.14
CA PHE A 86 5.60 8.69 -6.66
C PHE A 86 6.06 7.31 -7.17
N PRO A 87 5.43 6.19 -6.74
CA PRO A 87 5.85 4.83 -7.06
C PRO A 87 5.48 4.38 -8.50
N LEU A 88 5.78 5.20 -9.50
CA LEU A 88 5.33 5.04 -10.89
C LEU A 88 5.72 3.68 -11.48
N SER A 89 6.97 3.24 -11.30
CA SER A 89 7.43 1.95 -11.85
C SER A 89 6.62 0.76 -11.32
N LYS A 90 6.36 0.71 -10.01
CA LYS A 90 5.53 -0.34 -9.40
C LYS A 90 4.08 -0.22 -9.90
N MET A 91 3.59 1.01 -10.03
CA MET A 91 2.26 1.29 -10.54
C MET A 91 2.09 0.79 -11.98
N SER A 92 3.01 1.09 -12.89
CA SER A 92 2.99 0.58 -14.27
C SER A 92 3.03 -0.95 -14.33
N MET A 93 3.81 -1.60 -13.47
CA MET A 93 3.88 -3.07 -13.42
C MET A 93 2.55 -3.70 -12.98
N VAL A 94 1.91 -3.14 -11.94
CA VAL A 94 0.59 -3.60 -11.49
C VAL A 94 -0.47 -3.27 -12.54
N ALA A 95 -0.40 -2.10 -13.18
CA ALA A 95 -1.34 -1.67 -14.21
C ALA A 95 -1.31 -2.63 -15.41
N ARG A 96 -0.13 -3.01 -15.90
CA ARG A 96 0.01 -4.01 -16.98
C ARG A 96 -0.63 -5.35 -16.62
N SER A 97 -0.54 -5.76 -15.35
CA SER A 97 -1.15 -7.00 -14.87
C SER A 97 -2.69 -6.93 -14.81
N ILE A 98 -3.25 -5.73 -14.63
CA ILE A 98 -4.69 -5.48 -14.72
C ILE A 98 -5.13 -5.41 -16.18
N LEU A 99 -4.38 -4.68 -17.02
CA LEU A 99 -4.65 -4.51 -18.44
C LEU A 99 -4.70 -5.84 -19.20
N ASN A 100 -3.78 -6.77 -18.91
CA ASN A 100 -3.78 -8.09 -19.53
C ASN A 100 -4.61 -9.16 -18.77
N GLY A 101 -5.31 -8.77 -17.70
CA GLY A 101 -6.15 -9.68 -16.90
C GLY A 101 -5.40 -10.69 -16.03
N ARG A 102 -4.05 -10.67 -16.01
CA ARG A 102 -3.21 -11.56 -15.19
C ARG A 102 -3.55 -11.44 -13.71
N ILE A 103 -3.94 -10.25 -13.25
CA ILE A 103 -4.32 -10.02 -11.85
C ILE A 103 -5.47 -10.91 -11.38
N LEU A 104 -6.36 -11.39 -12.27
CA LEU A 104 -7.47 -12.25 -11.85
C LEU A 104 -7.02 -13.66 -11.47
N ARG A 105 -5.92 -14.15 -12.07
CA ARG A 105 -5.39 -15.51 -11.89
C ARG A 105 -4.23 -15.55 -10.89
N GLU A 106 -3.40 -14.51 -10.86
CA GLU A 106 -2.15 -14.46 -10.09
C GLU A 106 -2.14 -13.30 -9.08
N ARG A 107 -3.25 -13.13 -8.36
CA ARG A 107 -3.49 -12.01 -7.41
C ARG A 107 -2.33 -11.81 -6.44
N THR A 108 -1.92 -12.87 -5.76
CA THR A 108 -0.90 -12.85 -4.72
C THR A 108 0.50 -12.56 -5.26
N GLN A 109 0.78 -12.95 -6.50
CA GLN A 109 2.07 -12.67 -7.15
C GLN A 109 2.14 -11.22 -7.66
N VAL A 110 1.02 -10.69 -8.17
CA VAL A 110 0.93 -9.29 -8.61
C VAL A 110 0.95 -8.35 -7.40
N ILE A 111 0.27 -8.74 -6.32
CA ILE A 111 0.07 -7.94 -5.11
C ILE A 111 0.93 -8.50 -3.99
N ASP A 112 2.24 -8.32 -4.14
CA ASP A 112 3.22 -8.70 -3.13
C ASP A 112 3.76 -7.47 -2.39
N GLY A 113 3.39 -7.37 -1.12
CA GLY A 113 3.90 -6.41 -0.16
C GLY A 113 3.21 -5.03 -0.18
N LEU A 114 3.58 -4.21 0.81
CA LEU A 114 2.91 -2.95 1.11
C LEU A 114 2.95 -1.96 -0.05
N LYS A 115 4.03 -1.95 -0.83
CA LYS A 115 4.15 -1.07 -2.01
C LYS A 115 3.22 -1.48 -3.16
N ALA A 116 2.87 -2.76 -3.29
CA ALA A 116 1.87 -3.21 -4.26
C ALA A 116 0.46 -2.77 -3.84
N TRP A 117 0.14 -2.89 -2.55
CA TRP A 117 -1.10 -2.35 -2.02
C TRP A 117 -1.20 -0.83 -2.14
N ALA A 118 -0.11 -0.11 -1.86
CA ALA A 118 -0.06 1.34 -2.00
C ALA A 118 -0.46 1.78 -3.41
N VAL A 119 0.11 1.17 -4.46
CA VAL A 119 -0.22 1.54 -5.84
C VAL A 119 -1.65 1.15 -6.23
N LEU A 120 -2.18 0.03 -5.71
CA LEU A 120 -3.57 -0.34 -5.96
C LEU A 120 -4.56 0.65 -5.34
N LEU A 121 -4.31 1.08 -4.10
CA LEU A 121 -5.15 2.08 -3.44
C LEU A 121 -5.09 3.42 -4.20
N LEU A 122 -3.92 3.81 -4.71
CA LEU A 122 -3.76 5.00 -5.54
C LEU A 122 -4.52 4.90 -6.87
N MET A 123 -4.31 3.82 -7.64
CA MET A 123 -4.93 3.59 -8.95
C MET A 123 -6.45 3.70 -8.95
N PHE A 124 -7.08 3.49 -7.80
CA PHE A 124 -8.53 3.52 -7.72
C PHE A 124 -9.04 4.60 -6.79
N SER A 125 -8.15 5.37 -6.17
CA SER A 125 -8.54 6.51 -5.34
C SER A 125 -9.45 7.48 -6.11
N GLY A 126 -10.52 7.95 -5.46
CA GLY A 126 -11.43 8.93 -6.04
C GLY A 126 -12.39 8.44 -7.13
N HIS A 127 -12.34 7.17 -7.54
CA HIS A 127 -13.27 6.63 -8.54
C HIS A 127 -14.57 6.14 -7.89
N GLU A 128 -15.58 7.02 -7.82
CA GLU A 128 -16.89 6.71 -7.21
C GLU A 128 -17.56 5.47 -7.80
N ARG A 129 -17.34 5.18 -9.09
CA ARG A 129 -17.89 3.99 -9.75
C ARG A 129 -17.36 2.69 -9.14
N LEU A 130 -16.14 2.71 -8.62
CA LEU A 130 -15.51 1.54 -8.00
C LEU A 130 -15.88 1.43 -6.52
N TRP A 131 -15.85 2.54 -5.77
CA TRP A 131 -16.03 2.51 -4.32
C TRP A 131 -17.44 2.83 -3.83
N GLY A 132 -18.31 3.29 -4.71
CA GLY A 132 -19.58 3.91 -4.34
C GLY A 132 -19.38 5.34 -3.84
N ALA A 133 -20.43 6.15 -3.96
CA ALA A 133 -20.40 7.57 -3.61
C ALA A 133 -20.07 7.81 -2.11
N ALA A 134 -20.41 6.88 -1.22
CA ALA A 134 -20.17 7.03 0.22
C ALA A 134 -18.67 7.01 0.58
N VAL A 135 -17.90 6.09 0.01
CA VAL A 135 -16.45 5.96 0.27
C VAL A 135 -15.68 7.09 -0.43
N ALA A 136 -16.06 7.42 -1.67
CA ALA A 136 -15.36 8.44 -2.44
C ALA A 136 -15.61 9.88 -1.95
N LYS A 137 -16.70 10.14 -1.21
CA LYS A 137 -17.05 11.49 -0.71
C LYS A 137 -16.67 11.77 0.73
N LYS A 138 -16.42 10.76 1.56
CA LYS A 138 -16.11 10.97 3.00
C LYS A 138 -14.75 11.63 3.21
N ASP A 139 -13.73 11.20 2.46
CA ASP A 139 -12.36 11.72 2.60
C ASP A 139 -11.56 11.43 1.32
N PRO A 140 -11.42 12.38 0.38
CA PRO A 140 -10.75 12.15 -0.89
C PRO A 140 -9.24 11.86 -0.74
N LEU A 141 -8.67 12.18 0.42
CA LEU A 141 -7.24 12.03 0.69
C LEU A 141 -6.91 10.73 1.45
N ILE A 142 -7.91 9.94 1.86
CA ILE A 142 -7.69 8.76 2.70
C ILE A 142 -6.81 7.70 2.01
N PHE A 143 -7.10 7.38 0.75
CA PHE A 143 -6.34 6.40 -0.01
C PHE A 143 -4.94 6.91 -0.42
N PRO A 144 -4.78 8.15 -0.91
CA PRO A 144 -3.44 8.72 -1.11
C PRO A 144 -2.59 8.73 0.16
N THR A 145 -3.17 9.13 1.30
CA THR A 145 -2.47 9.16 2.60
C THR A 145 -2.09 7.76 3.05
N LEU A 146 -3.01 6.80 2.96
CA LEU A 146 -2.75 5.41 3.30
C LEU A 146 -1.65 4.82 2.42
N ALA A 147 -1.70 5.06 1.10
CA ALA A 147 -0.71 4.59 0.16
C ALA A 147 0.70 5.15 0.46
N HIS A 148 0.79 6.43 0.82
CA HIS A 148 2.06 7.03 1.23
C HIS A 148 2.64 6.35 2.47
N LYS A 149 1.83 6.13 3.51
CA LYS A 149 2.27 5.43 4.73
C LYS A 149 2.70 3.99 4.45
N LEU A 150 1.98 3.28 3.58
CA LEU A 150 2.34 1.92 3.15
C LEU A 150 3.67 1.89 2.39
N ALA A 151 3.93 2.87 1.52
CA ALA A 151 5.20 3.00 0.82
C ALA A 151 6.34 3.26 1.81
N SER A 152 6.17 4.19 2.74
CA SER A 152 7.17 4.47 3.79
C SER A 152 7.46 3.23 4.66
N LEU A 153 6.43 2.47 5.06
CA LEU A 153 6.60 1.22 5.81
C LEU A 153 7.34 0.14 5.00
N GLN A 154 7.11 0.05 3.68
CA GLN A 154 7.89 -0.85 2.84
C GLN A 154 9.37 -0.45 2.82
N ASP A 155 9.67 0.84 2.73
CA ASP A 155 11.05 1.33 2.73
C ASP A 155 11.74 1.09 4.07
N LEU A 156 11.01 1.13 5.19
CA LEU A 156 11.50 0.72 6.51
C LEU A 156 11.68 -0.81 6.63
N ARG A 157 10.80 -1.59 5.97
CA ARG A 157 10.89 -3.06 5.93
C ARG A 157 12.11 -3.54 5.13
N ASN A 158 12.41 -2.90 3.99
CA ASN A 158 13.43 -3.40 3.06
C ASN A 158 14.81 -3.61 3.74
N PRO A 159 15.38 -2.63 4.48
CA PRO A 159 16.60 -2.84 5.25
C PRO A 159 16.48 -3.91 6.34
N ALA A 160 15.31 -4.04 6.98
CA ALA A 160 15.07 -5.05 8.02
C ALA A 160 14.97 -6.48 7.45
N ALA A 161 14.58 -6.63 6.18
CA ALA A 161 14.52 -7.91 5.49
C ALA A 161 15.91 -8.41 5.04
N HIS A 162 16.87 -7.49 4.84
CA HIS A 162 18.28 -7.82 4.64
C HIS A 162 18.88 -8.15 6.03
N ARG A 163 18.89 -9.44 6.38
CA ARG A 163 19.46 -9.98 7.63
C ARG A 163 20.83 -9.35 7.93
N GLN A 164 21.13 -9.14 9.23
CA GLN A 164 22.43 -8.73 9.83
C GLN A 164 22.53 -7.29 10.40
N THR A 165 21.44 -6.61 10.75
CA THR A 165 21.54 -5.33 11.48
C THR A 165 20.69 -5.30 12.74
N MET A 166 21.26 -4.85 13.87
CA MET A 166 20.58 -4.58 15.15
C MET A 166 19.98 -3.16 15.17
N MET A 167 18.75 -2.95 15.66
CA MET A 167 18.11 -1.62 15.79
C MET A 167 17.94 -1.25 17.24
N ALA A 168 18.06 0.04 17.51
CA ALA A 168 17.66 0.61 18.78
C ALA A 168 16.14 0.43 19.02
N LEU A 169 15.72 0.34 20.27
CA LEU A 169 14.31 0.18 20.61
C LEU A 169 13.44 1.40 20.22
N ALA A 170 14.00 2.60 20.20
CA ALA A 170 13.25 3.82 19.88
C ALA A 170 12.66 3.82 18.45
N PRO A 171 13.45 3.58 17.38
CA PRO A 171 12.90 3.42 16.03
C PRO A 171 11.87 2.28 15.89
N LEU A 172 12.02 1.19 16.67
CA LEU A 172 11.04 0.10 16.67
C LEU A 172 9.68 0.54 17.23
N SER A 173 9.69 1.39 18.27
CA SER A 173 8.49 1.98 18.85
C SER A 173 7.79 2.93 17.85
N GLU A 174 8.55 3.71 17.10
CA GLU A 174 8.03 4.58 16.03
C GLU A 174 7.37 3.77 14.91
N ILE A 175 8.02 2.69 14.46
CA ILE A 175 7.45 1.77 13.46
C ILE A 175 6.14 1.16 13.99
N ARG A 176 6.12 0.70 15.25
CA ARG A 176 4.90 0.15 15.87
C ARG A 176 3.77 1.17 15.90
N LYS A 177 4.06 2.41 16.29
CA LYS A 177 3.07 3.51 16.28
C LYS A 177 2.54 3.76 14.87
N GLU A 178 3.41 3.77 13.88
CA GLU A 178 3.00 4.00 12.49
C GLU A 178 2.15 2.86 11.94
N VAL A 179 2.44 1.61 12.32
CA VAL A 179 1.62 0.44 11.99
C VAL A 179 0.21 0.57 12.56
N PHE A 180 0.07 1.01 13.83
CA PHE A 180 -1.25 1.29 14.40
C PHE A 180 -2.00 2.42 13.69
N ASN A 181 -1.29 3.50 13.32
CA ASN A 181 -1.88 4.58 12.53
C ASN A 181 -2.40 4.05 11.19
N VAL A 182 -1.66 3.15 10.53
CA VAL A 182 -2.08 2.51 9.29
C VAL A 182 -3.32 1.64 9.50
N PHE A 183 -3.37 0.81 10.54
CA PHE A 183 -4.57 0.03 10.84
C PHE A 183 -5.79 0.90 11.11
N ALA A 184 -5.63 2.01 11.85
CA ALA A 184 -6.71 2.96 12.08
C ALA A 184 -7.21 3.61 10.77
N LEU A 185 -6.29 3.94 9.85
CA LEU A 185 -6.64 4.47 8.53
C LEU A 185 -7.32 3.44 7.64
N ILE A 186 -6.86 2.19 7.64
CA ILE A 186 -7.53 1.09 6.93
C ILE A 186 -8.95 0.97 7.45
N LYS A 187 -9.15 0.89 8.77
CA LYS A 187 -10.49 0.82 9.37
C LYS A 187 -11.37 1.99 8.93
N LYS A 188 -10.87 3.23 9.01
CA LYS A 188 -11.58 4.43 8.56
C LYS A 188 -11.93 4.39 7.06
N ALA A 189 -11.07 3.79 6.23
CA ALA A 189 -11.29 3.70 4.78
C ALA A 189 -12.32 2.64 4.39
N LEU A 190 -12.56 1.65 5.26
CA LEU A 190 -13.47 0.54 5.00
C LEU A 190 -14.86 0.69 5.67
N GLU A 191 -15.08 1.74 6.48
CA GLU A 191 -16.35 2.10 7.16
C GLU A 191 -17.18 3.18 6.42
#